data_AF-A0AA37VD16-F1
#
_entry.id   AF-A0AA37VD16-F1
#
_cell.length_a   1.000
_cell.length_b   1.000
_cell.length_c   1.000
_cell.angle_alpha   90.00
_cell.angle_beta   90.00
_cell.angle_gamma   90.00
#
_symmetry.space_group_name_H-M   'P 1'
#
loop_
_entity.id
_entity.type
_entity.pdbx_description
1 polymer ?
#
loop_
_entity_poly.entity_id
_entity_poly.type
_entity_poly.pdbx_seq_one_letter_code
_entity_poly.pdbx_strand_id
1 'polypeptide(L)'
;MYRYITLLGVLEYVHDPEFVLDQASQRCSILLLDYSSQGSTNERRNCGWVNDLTPGEAVNALIRTNWRHICLRKVIDNRYLYICESKINGSEFDWGHFVKRGEAGEA
;
A
#
# COMPACT_ATOMS: atom_id res chain seq x y z
N MET A 1 -4.55 20.28 2.50
CA MET A 1 -4.39 19.19 1.52
C MET A 1 -2.92 18.78 1.53
N TYR A 2 -2.60 17.50 1.71
CA TYR A 2 -1.22 17.02 1.80
C TYR A 2 -0.74 16.52 0.44
N ARG A 3 0.55 16.68 0.13
CA ARG A 3 1.11 16.14 -1.11
C ARG A 3 1.24 14.61 -1.04
N TYR A 4 1.74 14.11 0.08
CA TYR A 4 1.94 12.69 0.32
C TYR A 4 1.50 12.28 1.72
N ILE A 5 1.10 11.02 1.85
CA ILE A 5 0.92 10.32 3.13
C ILE A 5 1.81 9.08 3.12
N THR A 6 2.39 8.75 4.27
CA THR A 6 3.20 7.55 4.48
C THR A 6 2.52 6.68 5.54
N LEU A 7 2.26 5.42 5.21
CA LEU A 7 1.77 4.40 6.13
C LEU A 7 2.80 3.29 6.20
N LEU A 8 3.77 3.39 7.11
CA LEU A 8 4.89 2.46 7.15
C LEU A 8 4.81 1.50 8.33
N GLY A 9 4.57 0.21 8.06
CA GLY A 9 4.40 -0.84 9.07
C GLY A 9 3.28 -0.58 10.07
N VAL A 10 2.25 0.16 9.64
CA VAL A 10 1.11 0.54 10.49
C VAL A 10 -0.18 -0.15 10.08
N LEU A 11 -0.33 -0.52 8.81
CA LEU A 11 -1.62 -0.95 8.28
C LEU A 11 -1.99 -2.34 8.83
N GLU A 12 -1.01 -3.16 9.21
CA GLU A 12 -1.18 -4.46 9.89
C GLU A 12 -1.87 -4.34 11.26
N TYR A 13 -1.82 -3.16 11.89
CA TYR A 13 -2.39 -2.88 13.21
C TYR A 13 -3.78 -2.23 13.14
N VAL A 14 -4.33 -2.04 11.93
CA VAL A 14 -5.63 -1.42 11.71
C VAL A 14 -6.69 -2.48 11.46
N HIS A 15 -7.81 -2.44 12.19
CA HIS A 15 -8.92 -3.38 12.00
C HIS A 15 -9.64 -3.18 10.67
N ASP A 16 -9.83 -1.93 10.25
CA ASP A 16 -10.43 -1.55 8.97
C ASP A 16 -9.40 -0.80 8.11
N PRO A 17 -8.52 -1.53 7.40
CA PRO A 17 -7.52 -0.90 6.55
C PRO A 17 -8.15 -0.13 5.39
N GLU A 18 -9.31 -0.56 4.87
CA GLU A 18 -9.97 0.12 3.75
C GLU A 18 -10.49 1.50 4.15
N PHE A 19 -11.07 1.65 5.34
CA PHE A 19 -11.46 2.96 5.85
C PHE A 19 -10.27 3.93 5.92
N VAL A 20 -9.12 3.47 6.44
CA VAL A 20 -7.92 4.33 6.52
C VAL A 20 -7.41 4.71 5.12
N LEU A 21 -7.38 3.77 4.19
CA LEU A 21 -6.94 4.02 2.82
C LEU A 21 -7.89 4.97 2.08
N ASP A 22 -9.20 4.84 2.27
CA ASP A 22 -10.19 5.76 1.71
C ASP A 22 -10.02 7.18 2.26
N GLN A 23 -9.90 7.31 3.59
CA GLN A 23 -9.66 8.61 4.23
C GLN A 23 -8.34 9.25 3.79
N ALA A 24 -7.29 8.45 3.56
CA ALA A 24 -6.04 8.94 3.01
C ALA A 24 -6.21 9.43 1.56
N SER A 25 -6.96 8.71 0.73
CA SER A 25 -7.18 9.04 -0.69
C SER A 25 -7.86 10.40 -0.88
N GLN A 26 -8.70 10.80 0.08
CA GLN A 26 -9.39 12.09 0.13
C GLN A 26 -8.48 13.25 0.54
N ARG A 27 -7.34 12.98 1.21
CA ARG A 27 -6.50 14.00 1.85
C ARG A 27 -5.15 14.21 1.17
N CYS A 28 -4.69 13.28 0.35
CA CYS A 28 -3.45 13.43 -0.41
C CYS A 28 -3.53 12.89 -1.84
N SER A 29 -2.51 13.27 -2.63
CA SER A 29 -2.32 12.84 -4.01
C SER A 29 -1.45 11.58 -4.12
N ILE A 30 -0.52 11.36 -3.19
CA ILE A 30 0.44 10.26 -3.23
C ILE A 30 0.42 9.49 -1.91
N LEU A 31 0.43 8.16 -1.98
CA LEU A 31 0.58 7.27 -0.84
C LEU A 31 1.86 6.43 -0.98
N LEU A 32 2.64 6.38 0.09
CA LEU A 32 3.69 5.40 0.29
C LEU A 32 3.25 4.48 1.42
N LEU A 33 3.03 3.21 1.11
CA LEU A 33 2.54 2.21 2.06
C LEU A 33 3.50 1.04 2.06
N ASP A 34 3.98 0.60 3.21
CA ASP A 34 4.52 -0.76 3.32
C ASP A 34 3.60 -1.65 4.13
N TYR A 35 3.55 -2.91 3.71
CA TYR A 35 2.72 -3.92 4.33
C TYR A 35 3.43 -5.27 4.28
N SER A 36 3.47 -5.96 5.42
CA SER A 36 4.02 -7.31 5.53
C SER A 36 2.92 -8.37 5.51
N SER A 37 3.04 -9.29 4.55
CA SER A 37 2.23 -10.51 4.49
C SER A 37 2.98 -11.73 5.04
N GLN A 38 4.03 -11.53 5.84
CA GLN A 38 4.82 -12.63 6.42
C GLN A 38 4.09 -13.33 7.57
N GLY A 39 4.39 -14.62 7.73
CA GLY A 39 4.00 -15.43 8.89
C GLY A 39 2.60 -16.04 8.79
N SER A 40 2.39 -17.09 9.57
CA SER A 40 1.07 -17.64 9.86
C SER A 40 0.23 -16.64 10.66
N THR A 41 -1.10 -16.77 10.63
CA THR A 41 -2.02 -15.95 11.44
C THR A 41 -1.60 -15.89 12.92
N ASN A 42 -1.17 -17.01 13.52
CA ASN A 42 -0.75 -17.03 14.92
C ASN A 42 0.52 -16.20 15.16
N GLU A 43 1.52 -16.31 14.29
CA GLU A 43 2.74 -15.49 14.37
C GLU A 43 2.42 -14.00 14.23
N ARG A 44 1.52 -13.66 13.31
CA ARG A 44 1.08 -12.28 13.08
C ARG A 44 0.36 -11.70 14.30
N ARG A 45 -0.51 -12.48 14.95
CA ARG A 45 -1.19 -12.07 16.20
C ARG A 45 -0.21 -11.89 17.36
N ASN A 46 0.86 -12.70 17.44
CA ASN A 46 1.93 -12.50 18.42
C ASN A 46 2.69 -11.18 18.22
N CYS A 47 2.74 -10.65 16.99
CA CYS A 47 3.28 -9.33 16.68
C CYS A 47 2.28 -8.18 16.92
N GLY A 48 1.06 -8.48 17.37
CA GLY A 48 -0.02 -7.52 17.57
C GLY A 48 -0.75 -7.12 16.28
N TRP A 49 -0.49 -7.79 15.16
CA TRP A 49 -1.18 -7.50 13.90
C TRP A 49 -2.61 -8.02 13.96
N VAL A 50 -3.55 -7.22 13.48
CA VAL A 50 -5.00 -7.48 13.60
C VAL A 50 -5.64 -7.86 12.27
N ASN A 51 -4.94 -7.70 11.14
CA ASN A 51 -5.39 -8.18 9.83
C ASN A 51 -4.31 -9.00 9.11
N ASP A 52 -4.76 -9.85 8.17
CA ASP A 52 -3.93 -10.85 7.49
C ASP A 52 -4.05 -10.75 5.96
N LEU A 53 -4.17 -9.52 5.43
CA LEU A 53 -4.22 -9.32 3.98
C LEU A 53 -3.02 -9.99 3.30
N THR A 54 -3.29 -10.74 2.25
CA THR A 54 -2.29 -11.18 1.28
C THR A 54 -1.85 -9.99 0.41
N PRO A 55 -0.72 -10.09 -0.32
CA PRO A 55 -0.30 -9.03 -1.22
C PRO A 55 -1.38 -8.67 -2.27
N GLY A 56 -2.11 -9.67 -2.78
CA GLY A 56 -3.22 -9.45 -3.72
C GLY A 56 -4.42 -8.77 -3.08
N GLU A 57 -4.77 -9.13 -1.84
CA GLU A 57 -5.82 -8.44 -1.09
C GLU A 57 -5.47 -7.00 -0.75
N ALA A 58 -4.21 -6.72 -0.40
CA ALA A 58 -3.73 -5.36 -0.18
C ALA A 58 -3.82 -4.50 -1.46
N VAL A 59 -3.44 -5.05 -2.62
CA VAL A 59 -3.64 -4.39 -3.93
C VAL A 59 -5.12 -4.12 -4.19
N ASN A 60 -5.99 -5.11 -3.94
CA ASN A 60 -7.42 -4.96 -4.16
C ASN A 60 -8.04 -3.89 -3.24
N ALA A 61 -7.62 -3.84 -1.96
CA ALA A 61 -8.03 -2.81 -1.02
C ALA A 61 -7.63 -1.40 -1.52
N LEU A 62 -6.40 -1.23 -2.00
CA LEU A 62 -5.92 0.03 -2.60
C LEU A 62 -6.79 0.43 -3.81
N ILE A 63 -7.07 -0.50 -4.72
CA ILE A 63 -7.87 -0.22 -5.93
C ILE A 63 -9.30 0.20 -5.57
N ARG A 64 -9.92 -0.49 -4.59
CA ARG A 64 -11.27 -0.18 -4.08
C ARG A 64 -11.34 1.19 -3.40
N THR A 65 -10.26 1.61 -2.77
CA THR A 65 -10.17 2.86 -1.99
C THR A 65 -9.52 4.00 -2.78
N ASN A 66 -9.80 4.04 -4.08
CA ASN A 66 -9.43 5.13 -4.99
C ASN A 66 -7.92 5.33 -5.23
N TRP A 67 -7.09 4.31 -5.05
CA TRP A 67 -5.69 4.36 -5.45
C TRP A 67 -5.47 3.78 -6.86
N ARG A 68 -4.55 4.37 -7.63
CA ARG A 68 -4.08 3.90 -8.95
C ARG A 68 -2.56 3.98 -9.04
N HIS A 69 -1.99 3.43 -10.13
CA HIS A 69 -0.53 3.38 -10.38
C HIS A 69 0.25 2.78 -9.21
N ILE A 70 0.05 1.48 -8.97
CA ILE A 70 0.67 0.76 -7.86
C ILE A 70 2.05 0.26 -8.30
N CYS A 71 3.11 0.99 -7.94
CA CYS A 71 4.45 0.43 -8.03
C CYS A 71 4.65 -0.49 -6.82
N LEU A 72 4.67 -1.80 -7.06
CA LEU A 72 4.94 -2.81 -6.06
C LEU A 72 6.43 -3.12 -6.05
N ARG A 73 7.09 -2.97 -4.90
CA ARG A 73 8.47 -3.42 -4.70
C ARG A 73 8.55 -4.32 -3.49
N LYS A 74 9.03 -5.55 -3.68
CA LYS A 74 9.42 -6.39 -2.56
C LYS A 74 10.66 -5.78 -1.92
N VAL A 75 10.60 -5.51 -0.62
CA VAL A 75 11.71 -4.90 0.13
C VAL A 75 12.57 -5.99 0.74
N ILE A 76 11.98 -6.79 1.64
CA ILE A 76 12.59 -7.92 2.36
C ILE A 76 11.45 -8.81 2.87
N ASP A 77 11.66 -10.12 3.03
CA ASP A 77 10.79 -11.03 3.80
C ASP A 77 9.27 -10.82 3.67
N ASN A 78 8.73 -10.90 2.46
CA ASN A 78 7.29 -10.71 2.16
C ASN A 78 6.69 -9.36 2.64
N ARG A 79 7.54 -8.37 2.88
CA ARG A 79 7.19 -6.96 3.01
C ARG A 79 7.27 -6.29 1.66
N TYR A 80 6.19 -5.59 1.33
CA TYR A 80 5.99 -4.93 0.05
C TYR A 80 5.83 -3.43 0.27
N LEU A 81 6.53 -2.64 -0.53
CA LEU A 81 6.32 -1.20 -0.64
C LEU A 81 5.42 -0.94 -1.85
N TYR A 82 4.32 -0.24 -1.58
CA TYR A 82 3.35 0.26 -2.53
C TYR A 82 3.52 1.77 -2.64
N ILE A 83 3.77 2.25 -3.86
CA ILE A 83 3.71 3.68 -4.18
C ILE A 83 2.48 3.86 -5.05
N CYS A 84 1.56 4.73 -4.62
CA CYS A 84 0.25 4.86 -5.25
C CYS A 84 -0.12 6.34 -5.46
N GLU A 85 -0.98 6.58 -6.45
CA GLU A 85 -1.59 7.87 -6.73
C GLU A 85 -3.09 7.84 -6.39
N SER A 86 -3.60 8.90 -5.77
CA SER A 86 -5.04 9.06 -5.54
C SER A 86 -5.75 9.38 -6.86
N LYS A 87 -6.82 8.63 -7.16
CA LYS A 87 -7.75 8.91 -8.26
C LYS A 87 -8.59 10.17 -8.01
N ILE A 88 -8.75 10.57 -6.75
CA ILE A 88 -9.55 11.73 -6.35
C ILE A 88 -8.76 13.02 -6.54
N ASN A 89 -7.54 13.03 -6.00
CA ASN A 89 -6.77 14.26 -5.88
C ASN A 89 -5.81 14.48 -7.04
N GLY A 90 -5.57 13.45 -7.87
CA GLY A 90 -4.63 13.50 -8.99
C GLY A 90 -3.21 13.91 -8.57
N SER A 91 -2.22 13.65 -9.40
CA SER A 91 -0.89 14.23 -9.21
C SER A 91 -0.27 14.56 -10.55
N GLU A 92 0.49 15.64 -10.63
CA GLU A 92 1.43 15.90 -11.72
C GLU A 92 2.74 15.10 -11.52
N PHE A 93 2.71 14.00 -10.76
CA PHE A 93 3.92 13.29 -10.39
C PHE A 93 4.52 12.59 -11.62
N ASP A 94 5.75 12.95 -11.97
CA ASP A 94 6.47 12.33 -13.07
C ASP A 94 6.95 10.92 -12.68
N TRP A 95 6.21 9.91 -13.17
CA TRP A 95 6.50 8.50 -12.96
C TRP A 95 7.70 7.99 -13.77
N GLY A 96 8.24 8.78 -14.71
CA GLY A 96 9.34 8.39 -15.60
C GLY A 96 10.59 7.90 -14.87
N HIS A 97 10.81 8.35 -13.63
CA HIS A 97 11.89 7.89 -12.76
C HIS A 97 11.61 6.58 -12.02
N PHE A 98 10.35 6.21 -11.78
CA PHE A 98 9.97 5.02 -11.00
C PHE A 98 9.68 3.79 -11.87
N VAL A 99 9.20 3.99 -13.10
CA VAL A 99 8.81 2.92 -14.03
C VAL A 99 10.00 2.10 -14.55
N LYS A 100 11.22 2.66 -14.59
CA LYS A 100 12.43 1.95 -15.06
C LYS A 100 12.91 0.77 -14.19
N ARG A 101 12.17 0.35 -13.15
CA ARG A 101 12.53 -0.82 -12.33
C ARG A 101 11.34 -1.76 -12.04
N GLY A 102 10.22 -1.59 -12.72
CA GLY A 102 9.00 -2.40 -12.52
C GLY A 102 8.80 -3.55 -13.50
N GLU A 103 9.63 -3.67 -14.55
CA GLU A 103 9.64 -4.81 -15.47
C GLU A 103 10.46 -5.97 -14.87
N ALA A 104 9.96 -6.56 -13.80
CA ALA A 104 10.43 -7.85 -13.28
C ALA A 104 9.35 -8.41 -12.35
N GLY A 105 8.26 -8.89 -12.94
CA GLY A 105 7.14 -9.46 -12.22
C GLY A 105 6.07 -9.96 -13.17
N GLU A 106 6.47 -10.82 -14.11
CA GLU A 106 5.55 -11.65 -14.88
C GLU A 106 4.69 -12.50 -13.93
N ALA A 107 3.39 -12.49 -14.18
CA ALA A 107 2.48 -13.61 -13.95
C ALA A 107 1.60 -13.74 -15.19
#